data_AF-A0A936CAU5-F1
#
_entry.id   AF-A0A936CAU5-F1
#
_cell.length_a   1.000
_cell.length_b   1.000
_cell.length_c   1.000
_cell.angle_alpha   90.00
_cell.angle_beta   90.00
_cell.angle_gamma   90.00
#
_symmetry.space_group_name_H-M   'P 1'
#
loop_
_entity.id
_entity.type
_entity.pdbx_description
1 polymer ?
#
loop_
_entity_poly.entity_id
_entity_poly.type
_entity_poly.pdbx_seq_one_letter_code
_entity_poly.pdbx_strand_id
1 'polypeptide(L)'
;MVDRGATLFDTAPSYGVSEQVAGQIVNELGIADKMFWATKLNAAGRGAGATTDPAAARAQVERPSNCLERPKIDLIRVHNMSDVPTHLAVLKDFKKEGRVRYIGSDDHLRAAVPGAHRRDAQRAA
;
A
#
# COMPACT_ATOMS: atom_id res chain seq x y z
N MET A 1 -21.85 -5.83 0.94
CA MET A 1 -20.64 -5.74 0.09
C MET A 1 -20.04 -7.13 -0.09
N VAL A 2 -19.58 -7.76 1.00
CA VAL A 2 -19.00 -9.12 0.97
C VAL A 2 -19.98 -10.18 0.46
N ASP A 3 -21.25 -10.13 0.88
CA ASP A 3 -22.30 -11.07 0.40
C ASP A 3 -22.58 -10.96 -1.11
N ARG A 4 -22.08 -9.89 -1.75
CA ARG A 4 -22.18 -9.66 -3.20
C ARG A 4 -20.86 -9.93 -3.93
N GLY A 5 -19.90 -10.60 -3.29
CA GLY A 5 -18.64 -11.04 -3.88
C GLY A 5 -17.49 -10.03 -3.85
N ALA A 6 -17.65 -8.87 -3.19
CA ALA A 6 -16.56 -7.93 -3.05
C ALA A 6 -15.50 -8.47 -2.08
N THR A 7 -14.23 -8.50 -2.51
CA THR A 7 -13.12 -9.09 -1.76
C THR A 7 -11.96 -8.13 -1.44
N LEU A 8 -12.02 -6.87 -1.91
CA LEU A 8 -10.96 -5.87 -1.78
C LEU A 8 -11.46 -4.68 -0.96
N PHE A 9 -10.71 -4.29 0.06
CA PHE A 9 -10.90 -3.02 0.76
C PHE A 9 -9.70 -2.11 0.50
N ASP A 10 -9.94 -0.96 -0.12
CA ASP A 10 -8.92 0.05 -0.36
C ASP A 10 -9.11 1.26 0.54
N THR A 11 -8.02 1.71 1.17
CA THR A 11 -8.00 2.87 2.07
C THR A 11 -6.73 3.69 1.86
N ALA A 12 -6.53 4.72 2.68
CA ALA A 12 -5.37 5.58 2.67
C ALA A 12 -5.20 6.27 4.02
N PRO A 13 -3.97 6.66 4.41
CA PRO A 13 -3.73 7.49 5.59
C PRO A 13 -4.49 8.82 5.56
N SER A 14 -4.77 9.36 4.37
CA SER A 14 -5.53 10.60 4.19
C SER A 14 -7.03 10.45 4.43
N TYR A 15 -7.58 9.24 4.53
CA TYR A 15 -9.01 8.98 4.73
C TYR A 15 -9.41 9.04 6.21
N GLY A 16 -8.72 9.87 7.00
CA GLY A 16 -8.93 10.03 8.43
C GLY A 16 -8.78 8.70 9.19
N VAL A 17 -9.87 8.28 9.84
CA VAL A 17 -9.92 7.07 10.68
C VAL A 17 -10.37 5.81 9.91
N SER A 18 -10.42 5.85 8.57
CA SER A 18 -10.93 4.74 7.75
C SER A 18 -10.29 3.39 8.06
N GLU A 19 -8.96 3.33 8.23
CA GLU A 19 -8.27 2.07 8.57
C GLU A 19 -8.74 1.49 9.92
N GLN A 20 -8.92 2.34 10.92
CA GLN A 20 -9.35 1.93 12.26
C GLN A 20 -10.80 1.45 12.24
N VAL A 21 -11.72 2.24 11.66
CA VAL A 21 -13.14 1.89 11.61
C VAL A 21 -13.37 0.64 10.76
N ALA A 22 -12.69 0.54 9.61
CA ALA A 22 -12.77 -0.66 8.77
C ALA A 22 -12.25 -1.89 9.51
N GLY A 23 -11.11 -1.78 10.20
CA GLY A 23 -10.53 -2.83 11.04
C GLY A 23 -11.50 -3.34 12.09
N GLN A 24 -12.09 -2.43 12.88
CA GLN A 24 -13.09 -2.76 13.89
C GLN A 24 -14.27 -3.55 13.30
N ILE A 25 -14.87 -3.03 12.22
CA ILE A 25 -16.04 -3.67 11.58
C ILE A 25 -15.69 -5.07 11.06
N VAL A 26 -14.55 -5.26 10.39
CA VAL A 26 -14.22 -6.58 9.83
C VAL A 26 -13.86 -7.61 10.89
N ASN A 27 -13.32 -7.16 12.03
CA ASN A 27 -12.98 -8.02 13.16
C ASN A 27 -14.25 -8.41 13.92
N GLU A 28 -15.15 -7.47 14.18
CA GLU A 28 -16.48 -7.74 14.77
C GLU A 28 -17.30 -8.72 13.92
N LEU A 29 -17.22 -8.60 12.59
CA LEU A 29 -17.93 -9.48 11.65
C LEU A 29 -17.19 -10.81 11.39
N GLY A 30 -15.95 -10.99 11.86
CA GLY A 30 -15.15 -12.19 11.61
C GLY A 30 -14.84 -12.43 10.12
N ILE A 31 -14.68 -11.35 9.34
CA ILE A 31 -14.44 -11.40 7.89
C ILE A 31 -13.08 -10.83 7.46
N ALA A 32 -12.23 -10.43 8.41
CA ALA A 32 -10.94 -9.80 8.13
C ALA A 32 -10.07 -10.62 7.16
N ASP A 33 -10.06 -11.94 7.28
CA ASP A 33 -9.28 -12.85 6.43
C ASP A 33 -9.94 -13.18 5.08
N LYS A 34 -11.19 -12.78 4.88
CA LYS A 34 -11.87 -12.87 3.57
C LYS A 34 -11.54 -11.67 2.68
N MET A 35 -10.87 -10.66 3.24
CA MET A 35 -10.58 -9.39 2.59
C MET A 35 -9.11 -9.29 2.18
N PHE A 36 -8.90 -8.76 0.98
CA PHE A 36 -7.64 -8.24 0.51
C PHE A 36 -7.54 -6.77 0.94
N TRP A 37 -6.50 -6.42 1.69
CA TRP A 37 -6.32 -5.08 2.23
C TRP A 37 -5.30 -4.27 1.45
N ALA A 38 -5.77 -3.18 0.87
CA ALA A 38 -4.93 -2.21 0.17
C ALA A 38 -4.91 -0.87 0.93
N THR A 39 -3.71 -0.32 1.12
CA THR A 39 -3.52 1.05 1.61
C THR A 39 -2.37 1.74 0.89
N LYS A 40 -2.01 2.95 1.33
CA LYS A 40 -1.14 3.89 0.62
C LYS A 40 -0.03 4.41 1.51
N LEU A 41 1.12 4.68 0.91
CA LEU A 41 2.26 5.36 1.53
C LEU A 41 2.44 6.74 0.91
N ASN A 42 2.38 7.77 1.76
CA ASN A 42 2.32 9.19 1.41
C ASN A 42 3.22 10.04 2.31
N ALA A 43 4.30 9.47 2.87
CA ALA A 43 5.13 10.12 3.90
C ALA A 43 6.10 11.21 3.40
N ALA A 44 6.16 11.46 2.09
CA ALA A 44 6.94 12.56 1.52
C ALA A 44 6.32 13.94 1.82
N GLY A 45 7.19 14.94 1.94
CA GLY A 45 6.78 16.34 1.97
C GLY A 45 6.04 16.78 0.70
N ARG A 46 5.55 18.02 0.70
CA ARG A 46 4.90 18.64 -0.47
C ARG A 46 5.91 19.48 -1.25
N GLY A 47 5.83 19.44 -2.58
CA GLY A 47 6.62 20.29 -3.48
C GLY A 47 7.73 19.53 -4.23
N ALA A 48 8.27 20.18 -5.26
CA ALA A 48 9.35 19.60 -6.06
C ALA A 48 10.62 19.43 -5.20
N GLY A 49 11.22 18.23 -5.25
CA GLY A 49 12.41 17.89 -4.46
C GLY A 49 12.13 17.58 -2.99
N ALA A 50 10.86 17.44 -2.59
CA ALA A 50 10.52 17.00 -1.24
C ALA A 50 11.08 15.60 -0.96
N THR A 51 11.75 15.45 0.18
CA THR A 51 12.29 14.18 0.65
C THR A 51 11.33 13.51 1.65
N THR A 52 11.49 12.21 1.83
CA THR A 52 10.79 11.44 2.86
C THR A 52 11.72 11.17 4.04
N ASP A 53 11.25 11.42 5.27
CA ASP A 53 11.87 10.84 6.46
C ASP A 53 11.59 9.32 6.49
N PRO A 54 12.62 8.45 6.42
CA PRO A 54 12.43 7.00 6.46
C PRO A 54 11.72 6.52 7.73
N ALA A 55 11.90 7.19 8.88
CA ALA A 55 11.22 6.80 10.12
C ALA A 55 9.72 7.07 10.04
N ALA A 56 9.31 8.25 9.55
CA ALA A 56 7.92 8.58 9.29
C ALA A 56 7.27 7.62 8.28
N ALA A 57 7.99 7.23 7.23
CA ALA A 57 7.52 6.24 6.26
C ALA A 57 7.31 4.86 6.90
N ARG A 58 8.26 4.39 7.72
CA ARG A 58 8.14 3.13 8.46
C ARG A 58 6.92 3.16 9.39
N ALA A 59 6.79 4.21 10.20
CA ALA A 59 5.65 4.35 11.11
C ALA A 59 4.29 4.32 10.37
N GLN A 60 4.21 4.93 9.19
CA GLN A 60 3.01 4.89 8.36
C GLN A 60 2.72 3.50 7.79
N VAL A 61 3.75 2.72 7.46
CA VAL A 61 3.60 1.33 6.98
C VAL A 61 3.18 0.39 8.12
N GLU A 62 3.53 0.69 9.37
CA GLU A 62 3.17 -0.13 10.53
C GLU A 62 1.74 0.11 11.02
N ARG A 63 1.25 1.35 10.91
CA ARG A 63 -0.08 1.75 11.40
C ARG A 63 -1.23 0.83 10.95
N PRO A 64 -1.35 0.44 9.68
CA PRO A 64 -2.49 -0.37 9.21
C PRO A 64 -2.53 -1.75 9.86
N SER A 65 -1.38 -2.37 10.14
CA SER A 65 -1.32 -3.65 10.85
C SER A 65 -1.93 -3.56 12.24
N ASN A 66 -1.70 -2.43 12.94
CA ASN A 66 -2.29 -2.19 14.26
C ASN A 66 -3.79 -1.90 14.15
N CYS A 67 -4.21 -1.08 13.19
CA CYS A 67 -5.63 -0.73 12.99
C CYS A 67 -6.49 -1.92 12.57
N LEU A 68 -5.94 -2.82 11.74
CA LEU A 68 -6.64 -4.00 11.24
C LEU A 68 -6.46 -5.21 12.16
N GLU A 69 -5.57 -5.14 13.15
CA GLU A 69 -5.16 -6.25 14.01
C GLU A 69 -4.61 -7.44 13.21
N ARG A 70 -3.84 -7.14 12.15
CA ARG A 70 -3.27 -8.15 11.23
C ARG A 70 -1.76 -8.01 11.12
N PRO A 71 -1.01 -9.12 11.22
CA PRO A 71 0.45 -9.08 11.11
C PRO A 71 0.95 -8.76 9.70
N LYS A 72 0.09 -8.91 8.68
CA LYS A 72 0.44 -8.75 7.27
C LYS A 72 -0.61 -7.98 6.48
N ILE A 73 -0.15 -7.00 5.69
CA ILE A 73 -0.97 -6.22 4.75
C ILE A 73 -0.79 -6.76 3.33
N ASP A 74 -1.87 -6.87 2.57
CA ASP A 74 -1.82 -7.44 1.23
C ASP A 74 -1.16 -6.51 0.21
N LEU A 75 -1.50 -5.22 0.20
CA LEU A 75 -0.94 -4.26 -0.75
C LEU A 75 -0.71 -2.91 -0.09
N ILE A 76 0.51 -2.37 -0.27
CA ILE A 76 0.78 -0.96 0.00
C ILE A 76 1.28 -0.30 -1.28
N ARG A 77 0.64 0.82 -1.64
CA ARG A 77 0.97 1.57 -2.86
C ARG A 77 1.71 2.85 -2.52
N VAL A 78 2.77 3.15 -3.27
CA VAL A 78 3.39 4.48 -3.23
C VAL A 78 2.40 5.47 -3.85
N HIS A 79 1.91 6.42 -3.05
CA HIS A 79 0.91 7.40 -3.46
C HIS A 79 1.50 8.79 -3.64
N ASN A 80 2.52 9.14 -2.84
CA ASN A 80 3.34 10.33 -3.10
C ASN A 80 4.59 9.93 -3.90
N MET A 81 4.69 10.45 -5.12
CA MET A 81 5.78 10.17 -6.05
C MET A 81 7.00 11.11 -5.89
N SER A 82 7.00 11.99 -4.88
CA SER A 82 8.10 12.97 -4.68
C SER A 82 9.41 12.32 -4.26
N ASP A 83 9.37 11.19 -3.52
CA ASP A 83 10.55 10.42 -3.11
C ASP A 83 10.26 8.90 -3.15
N VAL A 84 10.06 8.41 -4.38
CA VAL A 84 9.82 6.99 -4.65
C VAL A 84 10.96 6.08 -4.15
N PRO A 85 12.25 6.42 -4.33
CA PRO A 85 13.34 5.56 -3.85
C PRO A 85 13.25 5.26 -2.36
N THR A 86 13.02 6.28 -1.52
CA THR A 86 12.90 6.09 -0.06
C THR A 86 11.66 5.27 0.31
N HIS A 87 10.50 5.56 -0.29
CA HIS A 87 9.29 4.77 -0.07
C HIS A 87 9.47 3.30 -0.47
N LEU A 88 10.06 3.03 -1.63
CA LEU A 88 10.31 1.66 -2.09
C LEU A 88 11.33 0.93 -1.22
N ALA A 89 12.36 1.62 -0.72
CA ALA A 89 13.32 1.01 0.20
C ALA A 89 12.63 0.51 1.47
N VAL A 90 11.81 1.36 2.10
CA VAL A 90 11.02 0.99 3.28
C VAL A 90 10.08 -0.18 2.97
N LEU A 91 9.29 -0.10 1.90
CA LEU A 91 8.33 -1.16 1.57
C LEU A 91 9.01 -2.49 1.23
N LYS A 92 10.20 -2.46 0.61
CA LYS A 92 11.00 -3.67 0.34
C LYS A 92 11.47 -4.34 1.62
N ASP A 93 11.83 -3.59 2.66
CA ASP A 93 12.21 -4.18 3.94
C ASP A 93 11.03 -4.91 4.59
N PHE A 94 9.86 -4.26 4.65
CA PHE A 94 8.64 -4.90 5.17
C PHE A 94 8.18 -6.11 4.35
N LYS A 95 8.42 -6.09 3.04
CA LYS A 95 8.14 -7.26 2.18
C LYS A 95 9.10 -8.41 2.46
N LYS A 96 10.39 -8.14 2.69
CA LYS A 96 11.38 -9.17 3.11
C LYS A 96 11.02 -9.76 4.46
N GLU A 97 10.53 -8.94 5.39
CA GLU A 97 10.01 -9.36 6.71
C GLU A 97 8.67 -10.13 6.62
N GLY A 98 8.06 -10.21 5.43
CA GLY A 98 6.79 -10.91 5.23
C GLY A 98 5.55 -10.13 5.71
N ARG A 99 5.72 -8.90 6.21
CA ARG A 99 4.66 -8.01 6.73
C ARG A 99 3.86 -7.31 5.63
N VAL A 100 4.39 -7.23 4.41
CA VAL A 100 3.70 -6.71 3.22
C VAL A 100 3.78 -7.72 2.08
N ARG A 101 2.64 -8.09 1.48
CA ARG A 101 2.61 -9.08 0.39
C ARG A 101 2.99 -8.48 -0.96
N TYR A 102 2.36 -7.36 -1.33
CA TYR A 102 2.55 -6.67 -2.61
C TYR A 102 2.87 -5.19 -2.40
N ILE A 103 3.67 -4.68 -3.33
CA ILE A 103 4.03 -3.25 -3.42
C ILE A 103 3.51 -2.77 -4.76
N GLY A 104 2.80 -1.64 -4.77
CA GLY A 104 2.33 -1.00 -5.99
C GLY A 104 2.62 0.49 -6.02
N SER A 105 2.09 1.18 -7.02
CA SER A 105 2.19 2.62 -7.21
C SER A 105 0.87 3.16 -7.74
N ASP A 106 0.41 4.28 -7.19
CA ASP A 106 -0.72 5.03 -7.74
C ASP A 106 -0.16 6.01 -8.76
N ASP A 107 -0.04 5.58 -10.01
CA ASP A 107 0.31 6.50 -11.10
C ASP A 107 -0.97 7.19 -11.58
N HIS A 108 -1.07 8.49 -11.31
CA HIS A 108 -2.14 9.35 -11.83
C HIS A 108 -1.75 10.05 -13.14
N LEU A 109 -0.53 9.87 -13.66
CA LEU A 109 -0.15 10.36 -14.98
C LEU A 109 -0.13 9.24 -16.00
N ARG A 110 -1.19 9.19 -16.81
CA ARG A 110 -1.09 8.61 -18.14
C ARG A 110 -0.10 9.47 -18.95
N ALA A 111 1.13 8.94 -19.09
CA ALA A 111 2.30 9.45 -19.81
C ALA A 111 3.29 10.27 -18.97
N ALA A 112 4.25 9.58 -18.33
CA ALA A 112 5.69 9.72 -18.65
C ALA A 112 6.54 8.84 -17.72
N VAL A 113 6.51 7.52 -17.89
CA VAL A 113 7.61 6.66 -17.43
C VAL A 113 8.17 5.90 -18.63
N PRO A 114 9.18 6.43 -19.33
CA PRO A 114 9.95 5.65 -20.28
C PRO A 114 10.59 4.46 -19.54
N GLY A 115 10.16 3.23 -19.87
CA GLY A 115 10.82 2.00 -19.43
C GLY A 115 10.10 1.13 -18.40
N ALA A 116 8.91 1.50 -17.90
CA ALA A 116 8.25 0.71 -16.83
C ALA A 116 7.59 -0.61 -17.28
N HIS A 117 7.43 -0.86 -18.58
CA HIS A 117 6.93 -2.16 -19.06
C HIS A 117 7.68 -2.63 -20.31
N ARG A 118 8.79 -3.34 -20.13
CA ARG A 118 9.17 -4.43 -21.02
C ARG A 118 9.02 -5.73 -20.27
N ARG A 119 7.94 -6.47 -20.56
CA ARG A 119 7.92 -7.92 -20.34
C ARG A 119 8.38 -8.53 -21.65
N ASP A 120 9.55 -9.17 -21.61
CA ASP A 120 10.03 -10.03 -22.68
C ASP A 120 9.04 -11.17 -22.88
N ALA A 121 8.20 -11.03 -23.90
CA ALA A 121 7.42 -12.12 -24.45
C ALA A 121 8.17 -12.66 -25.68
N GLN A 122 9.29 -13.35 -25.43
CA GLN A 122 9.90 -14.26 -26.38
C GLN A 122 10.37 -15.50 -25.62
N ARG A 123 9.50 -16.51 -25.57
CA ARG A 123 9.84 -17.93 -25.69
C ARG A 123 8.56 -18.77 -25.63
N ALA A 124 8.03 -19.06 -26.81
CA ALA A 124 7.33 -20.29 -27.13
C ALA A 124 7.37 -20.42 -28.66
N ALA A 125 8.39 -21.13 -29.13
CA ALA A 125 8.38 -21.85 -30.40
C ALA A 125 8.52 -23.33 -30.05
#